data_AF-A0A930WC84-F1
#
_entry.id   AF-A0A930WC84-F1
#
_cell.length_a   1.000
_cell.length_b   1.000
_cell.length_c   1.000
_cell.angle_alpha   90.00
_cell.angle_beta   90.00
_cell.angle_gamma   90.00
#
_symmetry.space_group_name_H-M   'P 1'
#
loop_
_entity.id
_entity.type
_entity.pdbx_description
1 polymer ?
#
loop_
_entity_poly.entity_id
_entity_poly.type
_entity_poly.pdbx_seq_one_letter_code
_entity_poly.pdbx_strand_id
1 'polypeptide(L)'
;MTVTTVTKRAGHAVPYDRSKILNAITSASKEYVHPMTALEIDTVTKSVEEAFGDRTEISVEEIQDLVEKQLLAHGHYDIARRYITYRQRHAQRRLAQKHLMESYRDIFFADAVDSDLKRDNANINTDASMGIMLKLGAEGAKHFVDNYVLEERYATADRENFIHIHDKDFSLITFNCCQIDLLKLFRGGFSTGHGFLREPNSIRAYASLACIAIQSNQNDMFGGQSINAFDYAMADGVKKSFRKAIVEEAWKALLYHIGRGYFTHEAFKKALRAELDFAVCVYAEKQDDVRAEQARAELMRALRTVYSAAFDTPAEQELEADVRTIYQLACESVEEETHQAMEALIHNFNTLHSRAGAQVPFSSINYGTDTSPEGRMVMKNLLLATQEGLGNGETPIFPVQIFKVK
;
A
#
# COMPACT_ATOMS: atom_id res chain seq x y z
N MET A 1 33.85 -28.76 46.43
CA MET A 1 33.43 -28.38 45.08
C MET A 1 34.57 -28.64 44.12
N THR A 2 34.36 -29.55 43.19
CA THR A 2 35.31 -29.97 42.16
C THR A 2 35.04 -29.27 40.83
N VAL A 3 33.77 -28.97 40.53
CA VAL A 3 33.40 -28.20 39.32
C VAL A 3 33.86 -26.76 39.45
N THR A 4 34.77 -26.36 38.57
CA THR A 4 35.24 -24.98 38.45
C THR A 4 34.73 -24.31 37.19
N THR A 5 34.33 -25.11 36.20
CA THR A 5 34.04 -24.64 34.84
C THR A 5 32.73 -25.19 34.32
N VAL A 6 31.97 -24.34 33.63
CA VAL A 6 30.71 -24.69 32.96
C VAL A 6 30.83 -24.46 31.46
N THR A 7 30.60 -25.50 30.67
CA THR A 7 30.54 -25.41 29.21
C THR A 7 29.20 -24.80 28.79
N LYS A 8 29.23 -23.60 28.19
CA LYS A 8 28.06 -22.98 27.59
C LYS A 8 27.67 -23.72 26.32
N ARG A 9 26.40 -23.56 25.93
CA ARG A 9 25.83 -24.17 24.70
C ARG A 9 26.55 -23.79 23.41
N ALA A 10 27.21 -22.64 23.38
CA ALA A 10 28.03 -22.18 22.26
C ALA A 10 29.46 -22.78 22.26
N GLY A 11 29.73 -23.76 23.13
CA GLY A 11 31.00 -24.49 23.21
C GLY A 11 32.08 -23.82 24.07
N HIS A 12 31.89 -22.58 24.52
CA HIS A 12 32.88 -21.89 25.36
C HIS A 12 32.70 -22.20 26.86
N ALA A 13 33.82 -22.33 27.56
CA ALA A 13 33.90 -22.55 29.00
C ALA A 13 33.82 -21.22 29.77
N VAL A 14 33.07 -21.19 30.88
CA VAL A 14 33.05 -20.07 31.83
C VAL A 14 33.20 -20.56 33.27
N PRO A 15 33.64 -19.72 34.22
CA PRO A 15 33.65 -20.09 35.64
C PRO A 15 32.27 -20.48 36.16
N TYR A 16 32.23 -21.50 37.02
CA TYR A 16 31.02 -21.89 37.74
C TYR A 16 30.53 -20.77 38.67
N ASP A 17 29.23 -20.52 38.66
CA ASP A 17 28.57 -19.52 39.49
C ASP A 17 27.27 -20.10 40.06
N ARG A 18 27.29 -20.46 41.34
CA ARG A 18 26.15 -20.98 42.11
C ARG A 18 24.92 -20.08 42.03
N SER A 19 25.12 -18.77 41.96
CA SER A 19 24.00 -17.81 41.93
C SER A 19 23.10 -18.02 40.71
N LYS A 20 23.63 -18.57 39.61
CA LYS A 20 22.82 -18.89 38.41
C LYS A 20 21.80 -19.98 38.66
N ILE A 21 22.14 -21.01 39.44
CA ILE A 21 21.22 -22.10 39.79
C ILE A 21 20.15 -21.57 40.76
N LEU A 22 20.60 -20.87 41.79
CA LEU A 22 19.73 -20.27 42.80
C LEU A 22 18.71 -19.33 42.15
N ASN A 23 19.15 -18.42 41.27
CA ASN A 23 18.27 -17.49 40.57
C ASN A 23 17.28 -18.20 39.62
N ALA A 24 17.69 -19.30 38.98
CA ALA A 24 16.83 -20.05 38.09
C ALA A 24 15.70 -20.76 38.87
N ILE A 25 16.03 -21.38 40.01
CA ILE A 25 15.04 -22.01 40.91
C ILE A 25 14.12 -20.95 41.52
N THR A 26 14.68 -19.84 42.01
CA THR A 26 13.91 -18.70 42.53
C THR A 26 12.93 -18.17 41.49
N SER A 27 13.36 -18.02 40.24
CA SER A 27 12.50 -17.54 39.16
C SER A 27 11.38 -18.53 38.82
N ALA A 28 11.64 -19.83 38.87
CA ALA A 28 10.62 -20.86 38.66
C ALA A 28 9.59 -20.94 39.82
N SER A 29 10.04 -20.64 41.04
CA SER A 29 9.25 -20.59 42.27
C SER A 29 8.40 -19.30 42.38
N LYS A 30 8.88 -18.19 41.81
CA LYS A 30 8.22 -16.87 41.86
C LYS A 30 6.81 -16.92 41.29
N GLU A 31 5.86 -16.24 41.92
CA GLU A 31 4.45 -16.18 41.49
C GLU A 31 3.77 -17.57 41.43
N TYR A 32 4.22 -18.53 42.24
CA TYR A 32 3.46 -19.75 42.51
C TYR A 32 2.62 -19.60 43.77
N VAL A 33 1.52 -20.37 43.87
CA VAL A 33 0.60 -20.34 45.01
C VAL A 33 1.34 -20.66 46.31
N HIS A 34 2.34 -21.55 46.24
CA HIS A 34 3.22 -21.93 47.35
C HIS A 34 4.69 -21.82 46.94
N PRO A 35 5.29 -20.62 46.99
CA PRO A 35 6.68 -20.44 46.63
C PRO A 35 7.59 -21.13 47.63
N MET A 36 8.69 -21.72 47.15
CA MET A 36 9.78 -22.22 48.00
C MET A 36 10.37 -21.07 48.82
N THR A 37 10.63 -21.36 50.08
CA THR A 37 11.42 -20.53 50.98
C THR A 37 12.88 -20.45 50.53
N ALA A 38 13.59 -19.41 50.96
CA ALA A 38 15.02 -19.28 50.68
C ALA A 38 15.84 -20.50 51.15
N LEU A 39 15.42 -21.14 52.24
CA LEU A 39 16.06 -22.34 52.77
C LEU A 39 15.85 -23.55 51.87
N GLU A 40 14.64 -23.76 51.35
CA GLU A 40 14.33 -24.85 50.41
C GLU A 40 15.09 -24.67 49.10
N ILE A 41 15.16 -23.44 48.57
CA ILE A 41 15.93 -23.13 47.35
C ILE A 41 17.42 -23.41 47.55
N ASP A 42 17.99 -22.99 48.69
CA ASP A 42 19.39 -23.24 49.02
C ASP A 42 19.68 -24.75 49.19
N THR A 43 18.73 -25.49 49.78
CA THR A 43 18.79 -26.94 49.97
C THR A 43 18.82 -27.66 48.63
N VAL A 44 17.86 -27.39 47.74
CA VAL A 44 17.85 -27.96 46.39
C VAL A 44 19.11 -27.59 45.62
N THR A 45 19.59 -26.35 45.74
CA THR A 45 20.83 -25.90 45.08
C THR A 45 22.05 -26.68 45.59
N LYS A 46 22.15 -26.96 46.91
CA LYS A 46 23.21 -27.82 47.47
C LYS A 46 23.14 -29.23 46.92
N SER A 47 21.96 -29.84 46.87
CA SER A 47 21.79 -31.19 46.32
C SER A 47 22.14 -31.28 44.84
N VAL A 48 21.92 -30.21 44.07
CA VAL A 48 22.39 -30.12 42.67
C VAL A 48 23.91 -30.14 42.61
N GLU A 49 24.58 -29.38 43.47
CA GLU A 49 26.06 -29.32 43.51
C GLU A 49 26.69 -30.62 44.02
N GLU A 50 26.06 -31.29 44.99
CA GLU A 50 26.46 -32.62 45.45
C GLU A 50 26.34 -33.65 44.31
N ALA A 51 25.31 -33.53 43.48
CA ALA A 51 25.11 -34.39 42.31
C ALA A 51 26.12 -34.15 41.17
N PHE A 52 26.97 -33.11 41.25
CA PHE A 52 28.09 -32.95 40.32
C PHE A 52 29.14 -34.05 40.49
N GLY A 53 29.30 -34.59 41.71
CA GLY A 53 30.34 -35.58 42.03
C GLY A 53 31.75 -35.00 41.85
N ASP A 54 32.68 -35.81 41.36
CA ASP A 54 34.11 -35.43 41.19
C ASP A 54 34.41 -34.69 39.87
N ARG A 55 33.38 -34.29 39.12
CA ARG A 55 33.55 -33.59 37.84
C ARG A 55 34.21 -32.22 38.04
N THR A 56 35.12 -31.85 37.14
CA THR A 56 35.75 -30.51 37.10
C THR A 56 35.10 -29.57 36.09
N GLU A 57 34.46 -30.15 35.06
CA GLU A 57 33.69 -29.47 34.03
C GLU A 57 32.30 -30.11 33.91
N ILE A 58 31.28 -29.28 33.66
CA ILE A 58 29.91 -29.72 33.43
C ILE A 58 29.22 -28.80 32.41
N SER A 59 28.36 -29.34 31.56
CA SER A 59 27.61 -28.51 30.63
C SER A 59 26.42 -27.82 31.30
N VAL A 60 25.96 -26.70 30.72
CA VAL A 60 24.73 -26.04 31.18
C VAL A 60 23.51 -26.98 31.11
N GLU A 61 23.43 -27.86 30.11
CA GLU A 61 22.28 -28.78 29.97
C GLU A 61 22.26 -29.82 31.10
N GLU A 62 23.41 -30.38 31.45
CA GLU A 62 23.51 -31.32 32.57
C GLU A 62 23.16 -30.66 33.91
N ILE A 63 23.59 -29.40 34.16
CA ILE A 63 23.16 -28.66 35.35
C ILE A 63 21.63 -28.53 35.37
N GLN A 64 21.00 -28.22 34.24
CA GLN A 64 19.55 -28.08 34.17
C GLN A 64 18.81 -29.41 34.43
N ASP A 65 19.34 -30.53 33.91
CA ASP A 65 18.81 -31.88 34.18
C ASP A 65 18.90 -32.24 35.66
N LEU A 66 20.01 -31.84 36.33
CA LEU A 66 20.18 -32.04 37.76
C LEU A 66 19.21 -31.19 38.58
N VAL A 67 19.00 -29.92 38.20
CA VAL A 67 18.00 -29.06 38.86
C VAL A 67 16.60 -29.67 38.79
N GLU A 68 16.20 -30.17 37.61
CA GLU A 68 14.92 -30.87 37.43
C GLU A 68 14.78 -32.09 38.36
N LYS A 69 15.79 -32.97 38.34
CA LYS A 69 15.81 -34.17 39.20
C LYS A 69 15.72 -33.83 40.67
N GLN A 70 16.46 -32.81 41.13
CA GLN A 70 16.48 -32.43 42.54
C GLN A 70 15.19 -31.75 42.98
N LEU A 71 14.56 -30.94 42.13
CA LEU A 71 13.23 -30.38 42.44
C LEU A 71 12.17 -31.49 42.60
N LEU A 72 12.21 -32.52 41.74
CA LEU A 72 11.32 -33.68 41.85
C LEU A 72 11.63 -34.51 43.11
N ALA A 73 12.91 -34.76 43.41
CA ALA A 73 13.34 -35.54 44.57
C ALA A 73 12.95 -34.90 45.91
N HIS A 74 12.91 -33.57 45.97
CA HIS A 74 12.49 -32.80 47.16
C HIS A 74 10.97 -32.56 47.21
N GLY A 75 10.19 -33.17 46.31
CA GLY A 75 8.72 -33.08 46.31
C GLY A 75 8.15 -31.77 45.76
N HIS A 76 8.97 -30.91 45.16
CA HIS A 76 8.53 -29.64 44.55
C HIS A 76 8.02 -29.83 43.11
N TYR A 77 7.05 -30.74 42.93
CA TYR A 77 6.57 -31.20 41.62
C TYR A 77 6.06 -30.06 40.71
N ASP A 78 5.30 -29.11 41.26
CA ASP A 78 4.72 -28.02 40.45
C ASP A 78 5.79 -27.02 39.99
N ILE A 79 6.78 -26.77 40.83
CA ILE A 79 7.93 -25.90 40.52
C ILE A 79 8.83 -26.60 39.50
N ALA A 80 9.05 -27.91 39.64
CA ALA A 80 9.73 -28.72 38.64
C ALA A 80 9.00 -28.63 37.28
N ARG A 81 7.68 -28.79 37.25
CA ARG A 81 6.88 -28.65 36.01
C ARG A 81 7.06 -27.27 35.37
N ARG A 82 6.96 -26.19 36.16
CA ARG A 82 7.18 -24.82 35.66
C ARG A 82 8.60 -24.63 35.11
N TYR A 83 9.61 -25.15 35.81
CA TYR A 83 11.00 -25.11 35.38
C TYR A 83 11.21 -25.85 34.04
N ILE A 84 10.65 -27.05 33.91
CA ILE A 84 10.68 -27.86 32.68
C ILE A 84 10.01 -27.10 31.52
N THR A 85 8.78 -26.63 31.72
CA THR A 85 8.05 -25.87 30.69
C THR A 85 8.80 -24.61 30.27
N TYR A 86 9.40 -23.88 31.22
CA TYR A 86 10.23 -22.72 30.93
C TYR A 86 11.45 -23.10 30.07
N ARG A 87 12.19 -24.14 30.46
CA ARG A 87 13.34 -24.65 29.70
C ARG A 87 12.96 -25.06 28.28
N GLN A 88 11.86 -25.81 28.12
CA GLN A 88 11.34 -26.25 26.83
C GLN A 88 11.01 -25.05 25.93
N ARG A 89 10.28 -24.05 26.43
CA ARG A 89 9.98 -22.81 25.68
C ARG A 89 11.25 -22.07 25.26
N HIS A 90 12.23 -21.97 26.15
CA HIS A 90 13.51 -21.34 25.82
C HIS A 90 14.32 -22.13 24.78
N ALA A 91 14.26 -23.46 24.81
CA ALA A 91 14.90 -24.31 23.79
C ALA A 91 14.23 -24.14 22.43
N GLN A 92 12.89 -24.15 22.39
CA GLN A 92 12.10 -23.91 21.19
C GLN A 92 12.41 -22.53 20.57
N ARG A 93 12.42 -21.46 21.37
CA ARG A 93 12.77 -20.10 20.89
C ARG A 93 14.16 -20.03 20.27
N ARG A 94 15.16 -20.72 20.86
CA ARG A 94 16.52 -20.76 20.30
C ARG A 94 16.58 -21.50 18.97
N LEU A 95 15.91 -22.65 18.90
CA LEU A 95 15.82 -23.43 17.66
C LEU A 95 15.17 -22.59 16.56
N ALA A 96 14.05 -21.93 16.87
CA ALA A 96 13.35 -21.05 15.94
C ALA A 96 14.24 -19.86 15.50
N GLN A 97 15.02 -19.27 16.41
CA GLN A 97 15.96 -18.19 16.05
C GLN A 97 17.07 -18.68 15.10
N LYS A 98 17.58 -19.90 15.33
CA LYS A 98 18.56 -20.52 14.42
C LYS A 98 17.95 -20.71 13.03
N HIS A 99 16.73 -21.23 12.95
CA HIS A 99 16.02 -21.38 11.68
C HIS A 99 15.80 -20.04 10.96
N LEU A 100 15.42 -18.97 11.67
CA LEU A 100 15.30 -17.64 11.07
C LEU A 100 16.63 -17.17 10.45
N MET A 101 17.76 -17.39 11.12
CA MET A 101 19.07 -17.02 10.60
C MET A 101 19.49 -17.86 9.40
N GLU A 102 19.11 -19.14 9.37
CA GLU A 102 19.26 -20.01 8.19
C GLU A 102 18.44 -19.46 7.01
N SER A 103 17.16 -19.13 7.23
CA SER A 103 16.30 -18.51 6.21
C SER A 103 16.88 -17.19 5.67
N TYR A 104 17.40 -16.33 6.55
CA TYR A 104 18.06 -15.09 6.12
C TYR A 104 19.30 -15.35 5.25
N ARG A 105 20.13 -16.32 5.64
CA ARG A 105 21.29 -16.70 4.83
C ARG A 105 20.87 -17.18 3.44
N ASP A 106 19.82 -17.99 3.38
CA ASP A 106 19.31 -18.52 2.11
C ASP A 106 18.72 -17.39 1.24
N ILE A 107 18.01 -16.42 1.83
CA ILE A 107 17.54 -15.21 1.13
C ILE A 107 18.70 -14.45 0.46
N PHE A 108 19.82 -14.25 1.18
CA PHE A 108 20.96 -13.48 0.66
C PHE A 108 21.82 -14.24 -0.35
N PHE A 109 22.04 -15.55 -0.14
CA PHE A 109 23.15 -16.25 -0.77
C PHE A 109 22.77 -17.52 -1.53
N ALA A 110 21.53 -18.02 -1.43
CA ALA A 110 21.10 -19.14 -2.25
C ALA A 110 20.81 -18.69 -3.69
N ASP A 111 21.16 -19.51 -4.68
CA ASP A 111 20.85 -19.23 -6.08
C ASP A 111 19.32 -19.19 -6.30
N ALA A 112 18.85 -18.19 -7.06
CA ALA A 112 17.42 -17.91 -7.25
C ALA A 112 16.63 -19.05 -7.92
N VAL A 113 17.33 -19.94 -8.63
CA VAL A 113 16.74 -21.08 -9.35
C VAL A 113 16.34 -22.22 -8.40
N ASP A 114 16.96 -22.30 -7.21
CA ASP A 114 16.82 -23.44 -6.29
C ASP A 114 16.02 -23.14 -5.01
N SER A 115 15.40 -21.96 -4.89
CA SER A 115 14.72 -21.55 -3.66
C SER A 115 13.26 -21.16 -3.88
N ASP A 116 12.33 -22.04 -3.48
CA ASP A 116 10.89 -21.74 -3.43
C ASP A 116 10.58 -20.49 -2.58
N LEU A 117 11.40 -20.20 -1.56
CA LEU A 117 11.29 -19.00 -0.73
C LEU A 117 11.40 -17.70 -1.53
N LYS A 118 12.10 -17.70 -2.67
CA LYS A 118 12.23 -16.56 -3.57
C LYS A 118 11.06 -16.43 -4.55
N ARG A 119 10.13 -17.40 -4.64
CA ARG A 119 9.04 -17.41 -5.64
C ARG A 119 7.63 -17.27 -5.05
N ASP A 120 7.54 -16.84 -3.79
CA ASP A 120 6.30 -16.80 -3.00
C ASP A 120 5.25 -15.78 -3.51
N ASN A 121 5.67 -14.76 -4.25
CA ASN A 121 4.76 -13.72 -4.77
C ASN A 121 5.16 -13.32 -6.20
N ALA A 122 4.26 -13.57 -7.16
CA ALA A 122 4.51 -13.31 -8.58
C ALA A 122 4.76 -11.83 -8.92
N ASN A 123 4.30 -10.90 -8.07
CA ASN A 123 4.45 -9.47 -8.30
C ASN A 123 5.69 -8.86 -7.60
N ILE A 124 6.47 -9.66 -6.87
CA ILE A 124 7.66 -9.19 -6.16
C ILE A 124 8.91 -9.70 -6.87
N ASN A 125 9.80 -8.78 -7.25
CA ASN A 125 11.13 -9.16 -7.71
C ASN A 125 12.06 -9.38 -6.51
N THR A 126 12.21 -10.62 -6.07
CA THR A 126 13.01 -10.99 -4.88
C THR A 126 14.52 -10.92 -5.10
N ASP A 127 14.98 -10.77 -6.35
CA ASP A 127 16.40 -10.59 -6.66
C ASP A 127 16.81 -9.11 -6.63
N ALA A 128 15.84 -8.20 -6.69
CA ALA A 128 16.09 -6.78 -6.48
C ALA A 128 16.42 -6.51 -5.00
N SER A 129 17.31 -5.55 -4.74
CA SER A 129 17.78 -5.23 -3.37
C SER A 129 16.64 -4.93 -2.39
N MET A 130 15.59 -4.28 -2.86
CA MET A 130 14.42 -3.96 -2.02
C MET A 130 13.46 -5.15 -1.87
N GLY A 131 13.45 -6.08 -2.83
CA GLY A 131 12.77 -7.37 -2.67
C GLY A 131 13.41 -8.23 -1.59
N ILE A 132 14.75 -8.26 -1.52
CA ILE A 132 15.49 -8.92 -0.44
C ILE A 132 15.10 -8.32 0.92
N MET A 133 15.14 -6.99 1.05
CA MET A 133 14.76 -6.32 2.31
C MET A 133 13.32 -6.63 2.73
N LEU A 134 12.38 -6.62 1.79
CA LEU A 134 10.99 -6.96 2.05
C LEU A 134 10.86 -8.42 2.54
N LYS A 135 11.58 -9.36 1.93
CA LYS A 135 11.53 -10.78 2.34
C LYS A 135 12.14 -11.01 3.72
N LEU A 136 13.25 -10.33 4.06
CA LEU A 136 13.80 -10.38 5.41
C LEU A 136 12.79 -9.88 6.45
N GLY A 137 12.13 -8.76 6.15
CA GLY A 137 11.06 -8.23 6.99
C GLY A 137 9.90 -9.22 7.16
N ALA A 138 9.46 -9.84 6.07
CA ALA A 138 8.38 -10.82 6.07
C ALA A 138 8.71 -12.07 6.90
N GLU A 139 9.88 -12.68 6.70
CA GLU A 139 10.30 -13.86 7.47
C GLU A 139 10.50 -13.54 8.95
N GLY A 140 11.08 -12.37 9.27
CA GLY A 140 11.19 -11.89 10.65
C GLY A 140 9.83 -11.69 11.32
N ALA A 141 8.87 -11.10 10.59
CA ALA A 141 7.52 -10.86 11.10
C ALA A 141 6.74 -12.17 11.31
N LYS A 142 6.75 -13.10 10.34
CA LYS A 142 6.14 -14.43 10.49
C LYS A 142 6.71 -15.16 11.70
N HIS A 143 8.04 -15.17 11.84
CA HIS A 143 8.72 -15.78 12.98
C HIS A 143 8.25 -15.15 14.30
N PHE A 144 8.15 -13.83 14.36
CA PHE A 144 7.70 -13.14 15.56
C PHE A 144 6.25 -13.51 15.91
N VAL A 145 5.36 -13.52 14.93
CA VAL A 145 3.95 -13.85 15.11
C VAL A 145 3.78 -15.28 15.64
N ASP A 146 4.46 -16.25 15.04
CA ASP A 146 4.37 -17.67 15.41
C ASP A 146 4.88 -17.97 16.82
N ASN A 147 5.95 -17.29 17.25
CA ASN A 147 6.65 -17.64 18.48
C ASN A 147 6.31 -16.76 19.68
N TYR A 148 5.70 -15.58 19.44
CA TYR A 148 5.47 -14.56 20.47
C TYR A 148 4.07 -13.98 20.50
N VAL A 149 3.25 -14.17 19.46
CA VAL A 149 1.90 -13.57 19.39
C VAL A 149 0.80 -14.62 19.38
N LEU A 150 0.87 -15.62 18.51
CA LEU A 150 -0.16 -16.63 18.39
C LEU A 150 -0.19 -17.55 19.60
N GLU A 151 -1.39 -17.91 20.04
CA GLU A 151 -1.56 -19.05 20.95
C GLU A 151 -1.16 -20.34 20.22
N GLU A 152 -0.55 -21.29 20.94
CA GLU A 152 -0.02 -22.53 20.36
C GLU A 152 -1.06 -23.30 19.53
N ARG A 153 -2.32 -23.30 19.95
CA ARG A 153 -3.41 -23.97 19.22
C ARG A 153 -3.60 -23.41 17.81
N TYR A 154 -3.44 -22.09 17.61
CA TYR A 154 -3.60 -21.46 16.31
C TYR A 154 -2.34 -21.62 15.47
N ALA A 155 -1.17 -21.51 16.08
CA ALA A 155 0.10 -21.76 15.40
C ALA A 155 0.23 -23.21 14.92
N THR A 156 -0.25 -24.17 15.71
CA THR A 156 -0.29 -25.59 15.33
C THR A 156 -1.31 -25.82 14.23
N ALA A 157 -2.51 -25.25 14.33
CA ALA A 157 -3.54 -25.38 13.29
C ALA A 157 -3.10 -24.81 11.93
N ASP A 158 -2.38 -23.67 11.92
CA ASP A 158 -1.78 -23.10 10.69
C ASP A 158 -0.66 -24.01 10.15
N ARG A 159 0.24 -24.50 11.01
CA ARG A 159 1.36 -25.38 10.63
C ARG A 159 0.92 -26.74 10.11
N GLU A 160 -0.16 -27.29 10.66
CA GLU A 160 -0.75 -28.58 10.25
C GLU A 160 -1.80 -28.41 9.13
N ASN A 161 -1.96 -27.20 8.60
CA ASN A 161 -2.89 -26.86 7.51
C ASN A 161 -4.38 -27.13 7.83
N PHE A 162 -4.77 -27.09 9.11
CA PHE A 162 -6.18 -27.05 9.49
C PHE A 162 -6.81 -25.69 9.23
N ILE A 163 -6.02 -24.62 9.32
CA ILE A 163 -6.36 -23.26 8.92
C ILE A 163 -5.20 -22.66 8.11
N HIS A 164 -5.44 -21.49 7.52
CA HIS A 164 -4.38 -20.67 6.93
C HIS A 164 -4.55 -19.22 7.40
N ILE A 165 -3.52 -18.68 8.06
CA ILE A 165 -3.51 -17.29 8.50
C ILE A 165 -2.92 -16.43 7.37
N HIS A 166 -3.81 -15.77 6.63
CA HIS A 166 -3.44 -14.87 5.54
C HIS A 166 -2.54 -13.71 6.01
N ASP A 167 -1.53 -13.39 5.21
CA ASP A 167 -0.66 -12.22 5.38
C ASP A 167 -0.09 -12.07 6.79
N LYS A 168 0.30 -13.21 7.38
CA LYS A 168 0.80 -13.33 8.76
C LYS A 168 1.96 -12.36 9.03
N ASP A 169 2.82 -12.12 8.04
CA ASP A 169 3.90 -11.13 8.03
C ASP A 169 3.46 -9.67 8.22
N PHE A 170 2.21 -9.32 7.91
CA PHE A 170 1.67 -7.97 8.05
C PHE A 170 0.58 -7.84 9.12
N SER A 171 0.09 -8.96 9.66
CA SER A 171 -1.06 -9.06 10.57
C SER A 171 -1.04 -8.15 11.81
N LEU A 172 0.15 -7.72 12.26
CA LEU A 172 0.32 -6.88 13.45
C LEU A 172 0.45 -5.38 13.16
N ILE A 173 0.71 -5.01 11.91
CA ILE A 173 1.19 -3.67 11.57
C ILE A 173 0.21 -2.88 10.71
N THR A 174 -0.67 -3.54 9.96
CA THR A 174 -1.60 -2.83 9.07
C THR A 174 -2.83 -3.65 8.70
N PHE A 175 -3.74 -3.03 7.95
CA PHE A 175 -4.95 -3.60 7.40
C PHE A 175 -4.70 -4.24 6.02
N ASN A 176 -5.65 -5.09 5.60
CA ASN A 176 -5.60 -5.81 4.34
C ASN A 176 -5.88 -4.89 3.13
N CYS A 177 -7.15 -4.74 2.76
CA CYS A 177 -7.59 -4.06 1.55
C CYS A 177 -8.57 -2.93 1.86
N CYS A 178 -8.67 -1.92 1.01
CA CYS A 178 -9.72 -0.91 1.12
C CYS A 178 -10.23 -0.42 -0.25
N GLN A 179 -11.37 0.25 -0.21
CA GLN A 179 -11.88 1.04 -1.32
C GLN A 179 -11.63 2.52 -1.04
N ILE A 180 -10.94 3.18 -1.97
CA ILE A 180 -10.60 4.60 -1.88
C ILE A 180 -11.72 5.41 -2.56
N ASP A 181 -12.40 6.21 -1.75
CA ASP A 181 -13.40 7.19 -2.23
C ASP A 181 -12.69 8.44 -2.75
N LEU A 182 -12.40 8.45 -4.06
CA LEU A 182 -11.75 9.59 -4.71
C LEU A 182 -12.62 10.86 -4.75
N LEU A 183 -13.95 10.73 -4.78
CA LEU A 183 -14.86 11.88 -4.78
C LEU A 183 -14.71 12.68 -3.50
N LYS A 184 -14.53 11.99 -2.37
CA LYS A 184 -14.21 12.61 -1.09
C LYS A 184 -12.75 13.06 -1.02
N LEU A 185 -11.81 12.20 -1.43
CA LEU A 185 -10.37 12.44 -1.27
C LEU A 185 -9.87 13.66 -2.04
N PHE A 186 -10.41 13.92 -3.23
CA PHE A 186 -9.96 15.05 -4.05
C PHE A 186 -10.45 16.41 -3.57
N ARG A 187 -11.57 16.49 -2.84
CA ARG A 187 -12.12 17.76 -2.34
C ARG A 187 -11.16 18.39 -1.34
N GLY A 188 -10.66 19.58 -1.66
CA GLY A 188 -9.68 20.27 -0.81
C GLY A 188 -8.27 19.67 -0.84
N GLY A 189 -8.04 18.59 -1.61
CA GLY A 189 -6.77 17.88 -1.66
C GLY A 189 -6.54 16.90 -0.51
N PHE A 190 -5.39 16.23 -0.49
CA PHE A 190 -5.06 15.20 0.50
C PHE A 190 -3.55 15.13 0.78
N SER A 191 -3.18 14.50 1.91
CA SER A 191 -1.79 14.30 2.31
C SER A 191 -1.36 12.85 2.05
N THR A 192 -0.11 12.67 1.62
CA THR A 192 0.57 11.36 1.51
C THR A 192 1.60 11.17 2.61
N GLY A 193 1.49 11.91 3.71
CA GLY A 193 2.43 11.89 4.85
C GLY A 193 3.62 12.83 4.69
N HIS A 194 4.18 12.95 3.48
CA HIS A 194 5.35 13.81 3.20
C HIS A 194 5.00 15.14 2.49
N GLY A 195 3.74 15.34 2.11
CA GLY A 195 3.30 16.57 1.45
C GLY A 195 1.79 16.61 1.29
N PHE A 196 1.25 17.83 1.20
CA PHE A 196 -0.17 18.07 0.98
C PHE A 196 -0.42 18.43 -0.49
N LEU A 197 -1.18 17.58 -1.18
CA LEU A 197 -1.56 17.76 -2.57
C LEU A 197 -2.80 18.64 -2.65
N ARG A 198 -2.84 19.54 -3.63
CA ARG A 198 -4.01 20.41 -3.88
C ARG A 198 -5.08 19.63 -4.63
N GLU A 199 -6.31 20.13 -4.55
CA GLU A 199 -7.42 19.63 -5.35
C GLU A 199 -7.08 19.64 -6.86
N PRO A 200 -7.29 18.52 -7.58
CA PRO A 200 -6.98 18.43 -9.00
C PRO A 200 -7.91 19.30 -9.84
N ASN A 201 -7.36 19.86 -10.93
CA ASN A 201 -8.04 20.85 -11.77
C ASN A 201 -8.08 20.50 -13.27
N SER A 202 -7.68 19.30 -13.68
CA SER A 202 -7.82 18.76 -15.05
C SER A 202 -7.86 17.23 -15.00
N ILE A 203 -8.41 16.58 -16.02
CA ILE A 203 -8.49 15.11 -16.07
C ILE A 203 -7.12 14.44 -15.90
N ARG A 204 -6.06 15.00 -16.48
CA ARG A 204 -4.68 14.55 -16.27
C ARG A 204 -4.26 14.57 -14.79
N ALA A 205 -4.60 15.65 -14.07
CA ALA A 205 -4.32 15.75 -12.64
C ALA A 205 -5.16 14.76 -11.83
N TYR A 206 -6.44 14.58 -12.16
CA TYR A 206 -7.30 13.58 -11.50
C TYR A 206 -6.73 12.16 -11.66
N ALA A 207 -6.34 11.78 -12.88
CA ALA A 207 -5.74 10.47 -13.17
C ALA A 207 -4.41 10.27 -12.43
N SER A 208 -3.52 11.26 -12.47
CA SER A 208 -2.24 11.21 -11.75
C SER A 208 -2.42 11.10 -10.23
N LEU A 209 -3.33 11.88 -9.65
CA LEU A 209 -3.61 11.82 -8.22
C LEU A 209 -4.30 10.51 -7.80
N ALA A 210 -5.09 9.88 -8.68
CA ALA A 210 -5.65 8.55 -8.44
C ALA A 210 -4.53 7.50 -8.32
N CYS A 211 -3.53 7.54 -9.21
CA CYS A 211 -2.34 6.68 -9.13
C CYS A 211 -1.58 6.91 -7.82
N ILE A 212 -1.35 8.16 -7.44
CA ILE A 212 -0.67 8.52 -6.18
C ILE A 212 -1.46 8.02 -4.97
N ALA A 213 -2.79 8.16 -4.96
CA ALA A 213 -3.63 7.69 -3.86
C ALA A 213 -3.50 6.17 -3.66
N ILE A 214 -3.60 5.39 -4.75
CA ILE A 214 -3.40 3.93 -4.69
C ILE A 214 -1.97 3.58 -4.26
N GLN A 215 -0.95 4.22 -4.83
CA GLN A 215 0.44 3.93 -4.52
C GLN A 215 0.76 4.23 -3.04
N SER A 216 0.34 5.39 -2.56
CA SER A 216 0.53 5.79 -1.17
C SER A 216 -0.15 4.80 -0.23
N ASN A 217 -1.39 4.41 -0.52
CA ASN A 217 -2.12 3.47 0.33
C ASN A 217 -1.54 2.06 0.29
N GLN A 218 -1.01 1.61 -0.85
CA GLN A 218 -0.33 0.32 -0.99
C GLN A 218 0.99 0.24 -0.20
N ASN A 219 1.65 1.38 0.05
CA ASN A 219 2.84 1.40 0.92
C ASN A 219 2.46 1.14 2.38
N ASP A 220 1.27 1.54 2.79
CA ASP A 220 0.79 1.39 4.16
C ASP A 220 0.00 0.10 4.38
N MET A 221 -0.51 -0.57 3.34
CA MET A 221 -1.38 -1.75 3.43
C MET A 221 -0.88 -2.95 2.62
N PHE A 222 -1.23 -4.17 3.05
CA PHE A 222 -0.69 -5.39 2.42
C PHE A 222 -1.57 -5.97 1.29
N GLY A 223 -2.86 -5.67 1.28
CA GLY A 223 -3.82 -6.18 0.31
C GLY A 223 -3.94 -5.37 -0.97
N GLY A 224 -5.03 -5.63 -1.70
CA GLY A 224 -5.38 -4.86 -2.90
C GLY A 224 -6.06 -3.54 -2.59
N GLN A 225 -5.82 -2.53 -3.44
CA GLN A 225 -6.46 -1.22 -3.37
C GLN A 225 -7.46 -1.07 -4.52
N SER A 226 -8.62 -0.49 -4.23
CA SER A 226 -9.68 -0.36 -5.23
C SER A 226 -10.27 1.04 -5.26
N ILE A 227 -10.64 1.52 -6.44
CA ILE A 227 -11.48 2.71 -6.60
C ILE A 227 -12.90 2.22 -6.90
N ASN A 228 -13.88 2.62 -6.08
CA ASN A 228 -15.24 2.10 -6.12
C ASN A 228 -16.16 2.75 -7.18
N ALA A 229 -15.86 3.98 -7.58
CA ALA A 229 -16.66 4.80 -8.49
C ALA A 229 -15.74 5.64 -9.40
N PHE A 230 -14.94 4.98 -10.23
CA PHE A 230 -13.88 5.60 -11.01
C PHE A 230 -14.42 6.56 -12.08
N ASP A 231 -15.45 6.15 -12.82
CA ASP A 231 -16.15 6.97 -13.81
C ASP A 231 -16.67 8.28 -13.21
N TYR A 232 -17.38 8.21 -12.08
CA TYR A 232 -17.86 9.40 -11.37
C TYR A 232 -16.72 10.28 -10.86
N ALA A 233 -15.66 9.68 -10.30
CA ALA A 233 -14.52 10.43 -9.76
C ALA A 233 -13.77 11.19 -10.84
N MET A 234 -13.64 10.62 -12.03
CA MET A 234 -12.94 11.23 -13.16
C MET A 234 -13.80 12.22 -13.94
N ALA A 235 -15.14 12.07 -13.94
CA ALA A 235 -16.05 12.94 -14.68
C ALA A 235 -15.87 14.44 -14.34
N ASP A 236 -15.64 14.77 -13.06
CA ASP A 236 -15.35 16.16 -12.66
C ASP A 236 -14.01 16.67 -13.20
N GLY A 237 -13.04 15.79 -13.39
CA GLY A 237 -11.79 16.08 -14.09
C GLY A 237 -12.02 16.48 -15.55
N VAL A 238 -12.87 15.74 -16.27
CA VAL A 238 -13.28 16.05 -17.64
C VAL A 238 -14.00 17.39 -17.70
N LYS A 239 -14.97 17.65 -16.80
CA LYS A 239 -15.66 18.96 -16.73
C LYS A 239 -14.66 20.10 -16.55
N LYS A 240 -13.74 19.99 -15.60
CA LYS A 240 -12.72 21.04 -15.35
C LYS A 240 -11.78 21.23 -16.54
N SER A 241 -11.42 20.15 -17.24
CA SER A 241 -10.64 20.22 -18.48
C SER A 241 -11.41 20.91 -19.60
N PHE A 242 -12.69 20.59 -19.80
CA PHE A 242 -13.53 21.21 -20.85
C PHE A 242 -13.67 22.71 -20.62
N ARG A 243 -13.91 23.13 -19.36
CA ARG A 243 -13.96 24.55 -18.98
C ARG A 243 -12.67 25.30 -19.27
N LYS A 244 -11.51 24.63 -19.24
CA LYS A 244 -10.24 25.22 -19.66
C LYS A 244 -10.15 25.27 -21.17
N ALA A 245 -10.42 24.15 -21.84
CA ALA A 245 -10.36 24.05 -23.30
C ALA A 245 -11.22 25.10 -23.99
N ILE A 246 -12.49 25.26 -23.58
CA ILE A 246 -13.41 26.23 -24.20
C ILE A 246 -12.90 27.67 -24.11
N VAL A 247 -12.28 28.03 -22.99
CA VAL A 247 -11.72 29.36 -22.77
C VAL A 247 -10.44 29.56 -23.58
N GLU A 248 -9.59 28.53 -23.68
CA GLU A 248 -8.35 28.59 -24.46
C GLU A 248 -8.64 28.62 -25.97
N GLU A 249 -9.58 27.83 -26.47
CA GLU A 249 -9.99 27.87 -27.88
C GLU A 249 -10.65 29.21 -28.23
N ALA A 250 -11.48 29.76 -27.35
CA ALA A 250 -12.04 31.10 -27.52
C ALA A 250 -10.96 32.19 -27.58
N TRP A 251 -9.93 32.08 -26.73
CA TRP A 251 -8.80 32.99 -26.75
C TRP A 251 -8.02 32.91 -28.08
N LYS A 252 -7.77 31.70 -28.58
CA LYS A 252 -7.10 31.51 -29.88
C LYS A 252 -7.94 32.08 -31.02
N ALA A 253 -9.25 31.82 -31.04
CA ALA A 253 -10.16 32.37 -32.04
C ALA A 253 -10.12 33.90 -32.05
N LEU A 254 -10.21 34.53 -30.88
CA LEU A 254 -10.03 35.97 -30.73
C LEU A 254 -8.69 36.41 -31.34
N LEU A 255 -7.57 35.79 -30.96
CA LEU A 255 -6.25 36.15 -31.47
C LEU A 255 -6.15 36.07 -33.00
N TYR A 256 -6.77 35.07 -33.62
CA TYR A 256 -6.79 34.93 -35.08
C TYR A 256 -7.65 35.99 -35.76
N HIS A 257 -8.72 36.44 -35.11
CA HIS A 257 -9.65 37.43 -35.67
C HIS A 257 -9.10 38.86 -35.55
N ILE A 258 -8.60 39.25 -34.37
CA ILE A 258 -8.26 40.66 -34.04
C ILE A 258 -6.77 40.91 -33.78
N GLY A 259 -5.95 39.87 -33.70
CA GLY A 259 -4.54 39.97 -33.32
C GLY A 259 -4.28 40.27 -31.84
N ARG A 260 -3.01 40.54 -31.51
CA ARG A 260 -2.55 40.85 -30.15
C ARG A 260 -2.59 42.37 -29.94
N GLY A 261 -3.46 42.87 -29.06
CA GLY A 261 -3.47 44.31 -28.74
C GLY A 261 -4.56 44.77 -27.77
N TYR A 262 -5.67 44.05 -27.71
CA TYR A 262 -6.86 44.50 -26.97
C TYR A 262 -7.05 43.80 -25.62
N PHE A 263 -6.71 42.52 -25.57
CA PHE A 263 -6.71 41.75 -24.33
C PHE A 263 -5.33 41.15 -24.09
N THR A 264 -4.96 41.05 -22.82
CA THR A 264 -3.99 40.05 -22.37
C THR A 264 -4.72 38.72 -22.18
N HIS A 265 -3.98 37.61 -22.26
CA HIS A 265 -4.54 36.27 -22.06
C HIS A 265 -5.31 36.16 -20.74
N GLU A 266 -4.73 36.60 -19.63
CA GLU A 266 -5.37 36.57 -18.32
C GLU A 266 -6.60 37.47 -18.21
N ALA A 267 -6.57 38.66 -18.83
CA ALA A 267 -7.71 39.57 -18.83
C ALA A 267 -8.90 38.97 -19.62
N PHE A 268 -8.64 38.37 -20.78
CA PHE A 268 -9.66 37.68 -21.57
C PHE A 268 -10.26 36.49 -20.82
N LYS A 269 -9.41 35.62 -20.25
CA LYS A 269 -9.86 34.46 -19.47
C LYS A 269 -10.75 34.88 -18.31
N LYS A 270 -10.37 35.95 -17.60
CA LYS A 270 -11.16 36.49 -16.50
C LYS A 270 -12.51 37.02 -16.99
N ALA A 271 -12.54 37.79 -18.09
CA ALA A 271 -13.76 38.34 -18.67
C ALA A 271 -14.71 37.23 -19.15
N LEU A 272 -14.21 36.29 -19.96
CA LEU A 272 -15.02 35.19 -20.49
C LEU A 272 -15.55 34.29 -19.37
N ARG A 273 -14.75 33.98 -18.35
CA ARG A 273 -15.22 33.18 -17.20
C ARG A 273 -16.25 33.89 -16.32
N ALA A 274 -16.24 35.21 -16.30
CA ALA A 274 -17.25 35.99 -15.57
C ALA A 274 -18.60 35.98 -16.30
N GLU A 275 -18.56 35.93 -17.64
CA GLU A 275 -19.76 35.87 -18.46
C GLU A 275 -20.29 34.44 -18.60
N LEU A 276 -19.45 33.45 -18.88
CA LEU A 276 -19.88 32.12 -19.30
C LEU A 276 -20.47 31.29 -18.14
N ASP A 277 -21.72 30.84 -18.29
CA ASP A 277 -22.33 29.89 -17.36
C ASP A 277 -21.89 28.46 -17.66
N PHE A 278 -20.94 27.96 -16.85
CA PHE A 278 -20.43 26.59 -16.95
C PHE A 278 -21.37 25.50 -16.43
N ALA A 279 -22.59 25.84 -16.00
CA ALA A 279 -23.67 24.87 -15.80
C ALA A 279 -24.44 24.61 -17.12
N VAL A 280 -24.40 25.55 -18.06
CA VAL A 280 -25.06 25.45 -19.38
C VAL A 280 -24.06 25.12 -20.48
N CYS A 281 -22.90 25.79 -20.50
CA CYS A 281 -21.81 25.50 -21.41
C CYS A 281 -21.03 24.28 -20.93
N VAL A 282 -21.54 23.09 -21.28
CA VAL A 282 -21.02 21.78 -20.87
C VAL A 282 -20.62 20.95 -22.08
N TYR A 283 -19.80 19.93 -21.83
CA TYR A 283 -19.48 18.94 -22.85
C TYR A 283 -20.74 18.15 -23.27
N ALA A 284 -20.78 17.79 -24.55
CA ALA A 284 -21.76 16.87 -25.13
C ALA A 284 -21.04 15.89 -26.06
N GLU A 285 -21.49 14.64 -26.06
CA GLU A 285 -20.88 13.57 -26.85
C GLU A 285 -21.10 13.76 -28.36
N LYS A 286 -22.23 14.37 -28.73
CA LYS A 286 -22.59 14.61 -30.12
C LYS A 286 -22.87 16.09 -30.36
N GLN A 287 -22.52 16.56 -31.55
CA GLN A 287 -22.67 17.97 -31.91
C GLN A 287 -24.14 18.37 -32.15
N ASP A 288 -25.00 17.42 -32.49
CA ASP A 288 -26.45 17.57 -32.69
C ASP A 288 -27.26 17.39 -31.39
N ASP A 289 -26.59 17.18 -30.25
CA ASP A 289 -27.25 17.09 -28.94
C ASP A 289 -27.82 18.45 -28.53
N VAL A 290 -28.99 18.44 -27.90
CA VAL A 290 -29.62 19.64 -27.31
C VAL A 290 -28.67 20.34 -26.34
N ARG A 291 -27.85 19.59 -25.59
CA ARG A 291 -26.82 20.14 -24.70
C ARG A 291 -25.74 20.90 -25.46
N ALA A 292 -25.32 20.38 -26.63
CA ALA A 292 -24.33 21.05 -27.47
C ALA A 292 -24.89 22.37 -28.02
N GLU A 293 -26.15 22.36 -28.44
CA GLU A 293 -26.84 23.56 -28.91
C GLU A 293 -26.96 24.63 -27.81
N GLN A 294 -27.38 24.21 -26.60
CA GLN A 294 -27.44 25.10 -25.45
C GLN A 294 -26.06 25.66 -25.07
N ALA A 295 -25.02 24.82 -25.10
CA ALA A 295 -23.66 25.25 -24.80
C ALA A 295 -23.11 26.25 -25.81
N ARG A 296 -23.40 26.06 -27.11
CA ARG A 296 -23.05 27.01 -28.17
C ARG A 296 -23.80 28.33 -28.03
N ALA A 297 -25.11 28.29 -27.77
CA ALA A 297 -25.91 29.49 -27.57
C ALA A 297 -25.39 30.32 -26.37
N GLU A 298 -25.04 29.66 -25.28
CA GLU A 298 -24.45 30.30 -24.10
C GLU A 298 -23.05 30.87 -24.39
N LEU A 299 -22.22 30.14 -25.12
CA LEU A 299 -20.91 30.64 -25.57
C LEU A 299 -21.05 31.87 -26.48
N MET A 300 -22.00 31.85 -27.41
CA MET A 300 -22.29 32.98 -28.30
C MET A 300 -22.69 34.22 -27.50
N ARG A 301 -23.58 34.06 -26.51
CA ARG A 301 -23.98 35.14 -25.61
C ARG A 301 -22.78 35.72 -24.88
N ALA A 302 -21.96 34.87 -24.25
CA ALA A 302 -20.79 35.30 -23.49
C ALA A 302 -19.75 36.00 -24.38
N LEU A 303 -19.43 35.45 -25.55
CA LEU A 303 -18.49 36.04 -26.49
C LEU A 303 -19.01 37.37 -27.05
N ARG A 304 -20.30 37.50 -27.35
CA ARG A 304 -20.89 38.79 -27.77
C ARG A 304 -20.66 39.84 -26.69
N THR A 305 -20.90 39.53 -25.42
CA THR A 305 -20.68 40.47 -24.31
C THR A 305 -19.20 40.87 -24.23
N VAL A 306 -18.29 39.90 -24.24
CA VAL A 306 -16.85 40.16 -24.13
C VAL A 306 -16.32 40.96 -25.33
N TYR A 307 -16.80 40.66 -26.54
CA TYR A 307 -16.35 41.31 -27.77
C TYR A 307 -16.95 42.71 -27.91
N SER A 308 -18.25 42.90 -27.64
CA SER A 308 -18.90 44.23 -27.70
C SER A 308 -18.33 45.24 -26.69
N ALA A 309 -17.77 44.76 -25.56
CA ALA A 309 -17.06 45.60 -24.61
C ALA A 309 -15.69 46.07 -25.11
N ALA A 310 -15.15 45.44 -26.16
CA ALA A 310 -13.79 45.66 -26.65
C ALA A 310 -13.69 46.08 -28.13
N PHE A 311 -14.75 45.87 -28.95
CA PHE A 311 -14.76 46.04 -30.40
C PHE A 311 -16.13 46.46 -30.94
N ASP A 312 -16.15 46.96 -32.19
CA ASP A 312 -17.36 46.90 -33.02
C ASP A 312 -17.77 45.43 -33.17
N THR A 313 -19.03 45.13 -32.82
CA THR A 313 -19.57 43.77 -32.79
C THR A 313 -19.26 43.04 -34.11
N PRO A 314 -18.61 41.85 -34.09
CA PRO A 314 -18.40 41.09 -35.32
C PRO A 314 -19.71 40.81 -36.03
N ALA A 315 -19.66 40.59 -37.35
CA ALA A 315 -20.85 40.17 -38.07
C ALA A 315 -21.41 38.89 -37.43
N GLU A 316 -22.74 38.84 -37.24
CA GLU A 316 -23.45 37.74 -36.56
C GLU A 316 -23.00 36.35 -37.06
N GLN A 317 -22.83 36.24 -38.38
CA GLN A 317 -22.45 35.01 -39.08
C GLN A 317 -21.00 34.58 -38.78
N GLU A 318 -20.09 35.52 -38.57
CA GLU A 318 -18.70 35.23 -38.21
C GLU A 318 -18.62 34.73 -36.77
N LEU A 319 -19.35 35.39 -35.85
CA LEU A 319 -19.42 34.94 -34.45
C LEU A 319 -20.06 33.55 -34.32
N GLU A 320 -21.10 33.25 -35.09
CA GLU A 320 -21.72 31.94 -35.11
C GLU A 320 -20.76 30.85 -35.61
N ALA A 321 -19.98 31.14 -36.65
CA ALA A 321 -18.95 30.23 -37.17
C ALA A 321 -17.83 29.99 -36.14
N ASP A 322 -17.38 31.04 -35.45
CA ASP A 322 -16.39 30.97 -34.38
C ASP A 322 -16.90 30.11 -33.23
N VAL A 323 -18.11 30.37 -32.73
CA VAL A 323 -18.72 29.62 -31.63
C VAL A 323 -18.78 28.12 -31.93
N ARG A 324 -19.21 27.74 -33.14
CA ARG A 324 -19.25 26.35 -33.56
C ARG A 324 -17.85 25.72 -33.55
N THR A 325 -16.86 26.44 -34.09
CA THR A 325 -15.48 25.96 -34.20
C THR A 325 -14.82 25.84 -32.83
N ILE A 326 -14.95 26.87 -31.99
CA ILE A 326 -14.43 26.91 -30.61
C ILE A 326 -14.99 25.74 -29.81
N TYR A 327 -16.31 25.55 -29.83
CA TYR A 327 -16.95 24.47 -29.09
C TYR A 327 -16.49 23.09 -29.56
N GLN A 328 -16.41 22.88 -30.87
CA GLN A 328 -15.96 21.62 -31.44
C GLN A 328 -14.50 21.32 -31.06
N LEU A 329 -13.58 22.27 -31.26
CA LEU A 329 -12.16 22.10 -30.90
C LEU A 329 -11.98 21.87 -29.40
N ALA A 330 -12.80 22.50 -28.56
CA ALA A 330 -12.76 22.28 -27.12
C ALA A 330 -13.22 20.85 -26.74
N CYS A 331 -14.24 20.31 -27.42
CA CYS A 331 -14.67 18.93 -27.23
C CYS A 331 -13.57 17.94 -27.66
N GLU A 332 -12.98 18.15 -28.84
CA GLU A 332 -11.90 17.31 -29.37
C GLU A 332 -10.67 17.35 -28.45
N SER A 333 -10.27 18.54 -28.01
CA SER A 333 -9.12 18.72 -27.09
C SER A 333 -9.32 18.01 -25.76
N VAL A 334 -10.55 18.01 -25.21
CA VAL A 334 -10.83 17.35 -23.94
C VAL A 334 -10.88 15.83 -24.08
N GLU A 335 -11.35 15.33 -25.23
CA GLU A 335 -11.36 13.90 -25.54
C GLU A 335 -9.92 13.38 -25.67
N GLU A 336 -9.06 14.10 -26.39
CA GLU A 336 -7.63 13.80 -26.51
C GLU A 336 -6.92 13.85 -25.13
N GLU A 337 -7.15 14.90 -24.33
CA GLU A 337 -6.56 14.99 -22.98
C GLU A 337 -7.02 13.84 -22.09
N THR A 338 -8.28 13.42 -22.20
CA THR A 338 -8.85 12.31 -21.43
C THR A 338 -8.24 10.99 -21.85
N HIS A 339 -8.09 10.74 -23.16
CA HIS A 339 -7.42 9.56 -23.69
C HIS A 339 -5.98 9.46 -23.17
N GLN A 340 -5.19 10.52 -23.33
CA GLN A 340 -3.81 10.58 -22.85
C GLN A 340 -3.71 10.42 -21.31
N ALA A 341 -4.69 10.93 -20.57
CA ALA A 341 -4.75 10.74 -19.12
C ALA A 341 -5.03 9.28 -18.73
N MET A 342 -5.90 8.58 -19.46
CA MET A 342 -6.20 7.17 -19.22
C MET A 342 -5.03 6.26 -19.62
N GLU A 343 -4.37 6.54 -20.75
CA GLU A 343 -3.14 5.85 -21.16
C GLU A 343 -2.04 5.98 -20.08
N ALA A 344 -1.75 7.22 -19.66
CA ALA A 344 -0.79 7.47 -18.60
C ALA A 344 -1.17 6.78 -17.28
N LEU A 345 -2.46 6.67 -16.96
CA LEU A 345 -2.95 5.97 -15.78
C LEU A 345 -2.69 4.45 -15.86
N ILE A 346 -2.97 3.83 -17.01
CA ILE A 346 -2.67 2.41 -17.24
C ILE A 346 -1.16 2.16 -17.15
N HIS A 347 -0.34 2.99 -17.81
CA HIS A 347 1.11 2.91 -17.70
C HIS A 347 1.58 3.01 -16.25
N ASN A 348 1.09 4.00 -15.51
CA ASN A 348 1.46 4.20 -14.10
C ASN A 348 1.04 3.01 -13.21
N PHE A 349 -0.13 2.42 -13.42
CA PHE A 349 -0.55 1.25 -12.66
C PHE A 349 0.26 -0.02 -12.95
N ASN A 350 1.02 -0.08 -14.04
CA ASN A 350 1.90 -1.21 -14.37
C ASN A 350 3.39 -0.92 -14.13
N THR A 351 3.78 0.34 -13.87
CA THR A 351 5.19 0.73 -13.79
C THR A 351 5.58 1.40 -12.48
N LEU A 352 4.64 2.06 -11.78
CA LEU A 352 4.92 2.63 -10.47
C LEU A 352 5.05 1.51 -9.45
N HIS A 353 6.19 1.47 -8.76
CA HIS A 353 6.39 0.53 -7.66
C HIS A 353 5.84 1.09 -6.34
N SER A 354 5.39 0.17 -5.50
CA SER A 354 5.07 0.33 -4.07
C SER A 354 6.03 -0.53 -3.24
N ARG A 355 5.89 -0.49 -1.91
CA ARG A 355 6.68 -1.27 -0.94
C ARG A 355 8.17 -1.22 -1.26
N ALA A 356 8.66 0.01 -1.22
CA ALA A 356 10.07 0.33 -1.40
C ALA A 356 10.67 -0.13 -2.74
N GLY A 357 9.86 -0.24 -3.80
CA GLY A 357 10.38 -0.49 -5.16
C GLY A 357 10.32 -1.95 -5.61
N ALA A 358 9.76 -2.84 -4.81
CA ALA A 358 9.78 -4.28 -5.09
C ALA A 358 8.51 -4.81 -5.78
N GLN A 359 7.41 -4.05 -5.77
CA GLN A 359 6.09 -4.56 -6.19
C GLN A 359 5.23 -3.51 -6.88
N VAL A 360 4.60 -3.85 -8.00
CA VAL A 360 3.56 -3.01 -8.62
C VAL A 360 2.27 -3.07 -7.77
N PRO A 361 1.58 -1.94 -7.50
CA PRO A 361 0.38 -1.94 -6.69
C PRO A 361 -0.71 -2.87 -7.24
N PHE A 362 -1.20 -3.76 -6.37
CA PHE A 362 -2.39 -4.54 -6.69
C PHE A 362 -3.60 -3.61 -6.69
N SER A 363 -4.01 -3.18 -7.88
CA SER A 363 -5.00 -2.13 -8.07
C SER A 363 -6.23 -2.63 -8.83
N SER A 364 -7.39 -2.09 -8.49
CA SER A 364 -8.63 -2.30 -9.24
C SER A 364 -9.43 -1.02 -9.37
N ILE A 365 -10.18 -0.91 -10.45
CA ILE A 365 -11.10 0.21 -10.69
C ILE A 365 -12.49 -0.33 -11.06
N ASN A 366 -13.50 0.23 -10.40
CA ASN A 366 -14.89 -0.06 -10.65
C ASN A 366 -15.55 1.11 -11.39
N TYR A 367 -16.22 0.83 -12.50
CA TYR A 367 -16.90 1.83 -13.34
C TYR A 367 -18.08 1.18 -14.10
N GLY A 368 -18.88 1.95 -14.82
CA GLY A 368 -19.93 1.43 -15.71
C GLY A 368 -21.34 1.97 -15.43
N THR A 369 -21.51 2.77 -14.37
CA THR A 369 -22.83 3.22 -13.92
C THR A 369 -23.07 4.72 -14.09
N ASP A 370 -22.02 5.51 -14.36
CA ASP A 370 -22.19 6.93 -14.69
C ASP A 370 -22.69 7.10 -16.13
N THR A 371 -23.89 7.66 -16.29
CA THR A 371 -24.51 7.92 -17.59
C THR A 371 -24.24 9.34 -18.12
N SER A 372 -23.50 10.17 -17.38
CA SER A 372 -23.10 11.50 -17.85
C SER A 372 -22.18 11.41 -19.08
N PRO A 373 -22.22 12.39 -20.02
CA PRO A 373 -21.29 12.42 -21.14
C PRO A 373 -19.82 12.38 -20.72
N GLU A 374 -19.49 13.03 -19.60
CA GLU A 374 -18.14 13.06 -19.05
C GLU A 374 -17.71 11.68 -18.49
N GLY A 375 -18.57 11.01 -17.71
CA GLY A 375 -18.32 9.65 -17.25
C GLY A 375 -18.19 8.67 -18.42
N ARG A 376 -19.04 8.80 -19.43
CA ARG A 376 -18.97 7.98 -20.66
C ARG A 376 -17.69 8.22 -21.45
N MET A 377 -17.21 9.47 -21.54
CA MET A 377 -15.91 9.79 -22.14
C MET A 377 -14.77 9.11 -21.40
N VAL A 378 -14.75 9.15 -20.06
CA VAL A 378 -13.73 8.45 -19.25
C VAL A 378 -13.75 6.96 -19.55
N MET A 379 -14.91 6.33 -19.50
CA MET A 379 -15.05 4.89 -19.72
C MET A 379 -14.60 4.48 -21.13
N LYS A 380 -15.05 5.21 -22.17
CA LYS A 380 -14.63 4.99 -23.56
C LYS A 380 -13.11 5.05 -23.69
N ASN A 381 -12.50 6.12 -23.19
CA ASN A 381 -11.07 6.36 -23.34
C ASN A 381 -10.21 5.41 -22.49
N LEU A 382 -10.69 5.00 -21.32
CA LEU A 382 -10.07 3.95 -20.51
C LEU A 382 -10.04 2.62 -21.28
N LEU A 383 -11.16 2.22 -21.88
CA LEU A 383 -11.26 0.98 -22.64
C LEU A 383 -10.37 1.01 -23.90
N LEU A 384 -10.35 2.13 -24.62
CA LEU A 384 -9.47 2.31 -25.79
C LEU A 384 -7.99 2.19 -25.41
N ALA A 385 -7.55 2.93 -24.38
CA ALA A 385 -6.17 2.87 -23.91
C ALA A 385 -5.80 1.46 -23.37
N THR A 386 -6.75 0.73 -22.80
CA THR A 386 -6.54 -0.66 -22.38
C THR A 386 -6.37 -1.60 -23.56
N GLN A 387 -7.15 -1.39 -24.62
CA GLN A 387 -7.11 -2.19 -25.84
C GLN A 387 -5.81 -1.95 -26.63
N GLU A 388 -5.28 -0.73 -26.60
CA GLU A 388 -3.99 -0.38 -27.20
C GLU A 388 -2.81 -1.06 -26.48
N GLY A 389 -2.97 -1.35 -25.18
CA GLY A 389 -2.00 -2.09 -24.37
C GLY A 389 -0.84 -1.22 -23.88
N LEU A 390 0.22 -1.86 -23.40
CA LEU A 390 1.47 -1.18 -23.02
C LEU A 390 2.39 -1.03 -24.25
N GLY A 391 3.52 -0.33 -24.12
CA GLY A 391 4.37 0.08 -25.25
C GLY A 391 4.78 -0.99 -26.30
N ASN A 392 4.79 -2.29 -25.95
CA ASN A 392 5.04 -3.40 -26.88
C ASN A 392 3.77 -4.20 -27.27
N GLY A 393 2.58 -3.62 -27.09
CA GLY A 393 1.29 -4.31 -27.24
C GLY A 393 1.00 -5.32 -26.14
N GLU A 394 1.71 -5.25 -25.01
CA GLU A 394 1.50 -6.14 -23.87
C GLU A 394 0.15 -5.86 -23.21
N THR A 395 -0.54 -6.92 -22.79
CA THR A 395 -1.79 -6.78 -22.05
C THR A 395 -1.48 -6.24 -20.64
N PRO A 396 -2.05 -5.09 -20.24
CA PRO A 396 -1.85 -4.57 -18.89
C PRO A 396 -2.45 -5.51 -17.85
N ILE A 397 -1.69 -5.82 -16.80
CA ILE A 397 -2.16 -6.64 -15.67
C ILE A 397 -3.02 -5.79 -14.73
N PHE A 398 -2.63 -4.53 -14.56
CA PHE A 398 -3.29 -3.56 -13.71
C PHE A 398 -3.75 -2.32 -14.49
N PRO A 399 -4.76 -1.58 -13.99
CA PRO A 399 -5.63 -1.97 -12.88
C PRO A 399 -6.59 -3.09 -13.31
N VAL A 400 -7.00 -3.94 -12.38
CA VAL A 400 -8.11 -4.87 -12.62
C VAL A 400 -9.37 -4.05 -12.88
N GLN A 401 -10.01 -4.25 -14.03
CA GLN A 401 -11.15 -3.46 -14.46
C GLN A 401 -12.46 -4.21 -14.22
N ILE A 402 -13.36 -3.60 -13.46
CA ILE A 402 -14.65 -4.19 -13.11
C ILE A 402 -15.75 -3.29 -13.67
N PHE A 403 -16.34 -3.73 -14.78
CA PHE A 403 -17.48 -3.07 -15.40
C PHE A 403 -18.78 -3.48 -14.71
N LYS A 404 -19.45 -2.53 -14.08
CA LYS A 404 -20.74 -2.70 -13.40
C LYS A 404 -21.88 -2.53 -14.41
N VAL A 405 -22.73 -3.54 -14.51
CA VAL A 405 -23.98 -3.50 -15.28
C VAL A 405 -25.13 -3.26 -14.31
N LYS A 406 -25.98 -2.27 -14.57
CA LYS A 406 -27.13 -1.90 -13.72
C LYS A 406 -28.42 -1.91 -14.52
#